data_AF-A0AAE3C4T8-F1
#
_entry.id   AF-A0AAE3C4T8-F1
#
_cell.length_a   1.000
_cell.length_b   1.000
_cell.length_c   1.000
_cell.angle_alpha   90.00
_cell.angle_beta   90.00
_cell.angle_gamma   90.00
#
_symmetry.space_group_name_H-M   'P 1'
#
loop_
_entity.id
_entity.type
_entity.pdbx_description
1 polymer ?
#
loop_
_entity_poly.entity_id
_entity_poly.type
_entity_poly.pdbx_seq_one_letter_code
_entity_poly.pdbx_strand_id
1 'polypeptide(L)' 'KLPGRLLEPMEEGACAGKSIPFNEMLKEYYMVRGWGDDGKPRREKLERLGLGVDV' A
#
# COMPACT_ATOMS: atom_id res chain seq x y z
N LYS A 1 2.61 7.73 -1.97
CA LYS A 1 3.81 7.45 -2.78
C LYS A 1 5.04 7.64 -1.90
N LEU A 2 6.11 6.90 -2.14
CA LEU A 2 7.39 7.09 -1.46
C LEU A 2 8.25 8.11 -2.23
N PRO A 3 9.17 8.82 -1.54
CA PRO A 3 10.27 9.51 -2.21
C PRO A 3 11.04 8.57 -3.14
N GLY A 4 11.43 9.04 -4.32
CA GLY A 4 12.12 8.22 -5.34
C GLY A 4 13.40 7.54 -4.80
N ARG A 5 14.15 8.26 -3.96
CA ARG A 5 15.37 7.75 -3.31
C ARG A 5 15.17 6.44 -2.53
N LEU A 6 13.97 6.18 -2.01
CA LEU A 6 13.68 4.94 -1.26
C LEU A 6 13.37 3.74 -2.15
N LEU A 7 13.14 3.96 -3.45
CA LEU A 7 12.89 2.92 -4.45
C LEU A 7 14.18 2.54 -5.19
N GLU A 8 15.22 3.36 -5.08
CA GLU A 8 16.54 3.09 -5.63
C GLU A 8 17.31 2.13 -4.72
N PRO A 9 17.99 1.11 -5.28
CA PRO A 9 18.87 0.26 -4.49
C PRO A 9 20.07 1.07 -3.96
N MET A 10 20.55 0.68 -2.79
CA MET A 10 21.83 1.19 -2.29
C MET A 10 22.99 0.67 -3.14
N GLU A 11 24.04 1.47 -3.30
CA GLU A 11 25.24 1.08 -4.04
C GLU A 11 26.15 0.14 -3.24
N GLU A 12 26.14 0.27 -1.90
CA GLU A 12 27.04 -0.46 -1.00
C GLU A 12 26.36 -0.92 0.30
N GLY A 13 27.08 -1.73 1.09
CA GLY A 13 26.60 -2.32 2.34
C GLY A 13 25.79 -3.61 2.16
N ALA A 14 25.24 -4.14 3.27
CA ALA A 14 24.60 -5.46 3.30
C ALA A 14 23.32 -5.58 2.44
N CYS A 15 22.73 -4.44 2.08
CA CYS A 15 21.54 -4.35 1.23
C CYS A 15 21.84 -3.79 -0.16
N ALA A 16 23.11 -3.69 -0.56
CA ALA A 16 23.49 -3.21 -1.89
C ALA A 16 22.76 -3.97 -3.01
N GLY A 17 22.32 -3.25 -4.03
CA GLY A 17 21.62 -3.80 -5.19
C GLY A 17 20.19 -4.29 -4.93
N LYS A 18 19.69 -4.25 -3.68
CA LYS A 18 18.34 -4.70 -3.33
C LYS A 18 17.36 -3.54 -3.35
N SER A 19 16.22 -3.76 -4.00
CA SER A 19 15.05 -2.89 -3.94
C SER A 19 13.81 -3.73 -3.59
N ILE A 20 12.74 -3.07 -3.12
CA ILE A 20 11.48 -3.74 -2.78
C ILE A 20 10.48 -3.64 -3.95
N PRO A 21 9.62 -4.65 -4.17
CA PRO A 21 8.54 -4.59 -5.14
C PRO A 21 7.37 -3.74 -4.60
N PHE A 22 7.61 -2.44 -4.37
CA PHE A 22 6.71 -1.57 -3.60
C PHE A 22 5.26 -1.55 -4.13
N ASN A 23 5.07 -1.55 -5.45
CA ASN A 23 3.73 -1.49 -6.05
C ASN A 23 2.93 -2.78 -5.78
N GLU A 24 3.58 -3.94 -5.85
CA GLU A 24 2.95 -5.23 -5.57
C GLU A 24 2.59 -5.33 -4.09
N MET A 25 3.52 -4.95 -3.20
CA MET A 25 3.29 -4.89 -1.76
C MET A 25 2.12 -3.96 -1.40
N LEU A 26 2.02 -2.80 -2.04
CA LEU A 26 0.94 -1.85 -1.79
C LEU A 26 -0.42 -2.38 -2.26
N LYS A 27 -0.45 -3.08 -3.40
CA LYS A 27 -1.66 -3.72 -3.92
C LYS A 27 -2.16 -4.83 -2.98
N GLU A 28 -1.27 -5.69 -2.51
CA GLU A 28 -1.60 -6.72 -1.52
C GLU A 28 -2.10 -6.09 -0.22
N TYR A 29 -1.45 -5.02 0.23
CA TYR A 29 -1.89 -4.28 1.41
C TYR A 29 -3.33 -3.77 1.27
N TYR A 30 -3.67 -3.13 0.14
CA TYR A 30 -5.05 -2.67 -0.10
C TYR A 30 -6.05 -3.82 -0.13
N MET A 31 -5.69 -4.95 -0.76
CA MET A 31 -6.54 -6.14 -0.79
C MET A 31 -6.86 -6.65 0.62
N VAL A 32 -5.83 -6.86 1.45
CA VAL A 32 -5.99 -7.34 2.84
C VAL A 32 -6.78 -6.33 3.69
N ARG A 33 -6.63 -5.03 3.42
CA ARG A 33 -7.37 -3.98 4.12
C ARG A 33 -8.83 -3.85 3.67
N GLY A 34 -9.24 -4.47 2.57
CA GLY A 34 -10.56 -4.30 1.97
C GLY A 34 -10.70 -2.94 1.28
N TRP A 35 -9.62 -2.47 0.67
CA TRP A 35 -9.54 -1.19 -0.04
C TRP A 35 -9.59 -1.42 -1.56
N GLY A 36 -9.89 -0.37 -2.31
CA GLY A 36 -9.74 -0.31 -3.76
C GLY A 36 -8.30 -0.05 -4.17
N ASP A 37 -8.01 -0.28 -5.45
CA ASP A 37 -6.69 0.01 -6.04
C ASP A 37 -6.35 1.51 -6.04
N ASP A 38 -7.35 2.37 -5.81
CA ASP A 38 -7.21 3.82 -5.60
C ASP A 38 -6.76 4.18 -4.18
N GLY A 39 -6.56 3.20 -3.31
CA GLY A 39 -6.15 3.40 -1.92
C GLY A 39 -7.26 3.89 -1.01
N LYS A 40 -8.54 3.69 -1.37
CA LYS A 40 -9.68 4.03 -0.51
C LYS A 40 -10.36 2.78 0.05
N PRO A 41 -10.86 2.78 1.30
CA PRO A 41 -11.69 1.71 1.79
C PRO A 41 -12.92 1.49 0.91
N ARG A 42 -13.27 0.23 0.63
CA ARG A 42 -14.54 -0.07 -0.06
C ARG A 42 -15.72 0.16 0.88
N ARG A 43 -16.92 0.33 0.32
CA ARG A 43 -18.15 0.56 1.07
C ARG A 43 -18.38 -0.51 2.14
N GLU A 44 -18.18 -1.78 1.80
CA GLU A 44 -18.35 -2.91 2.72
C GLU A 44 -17.38 -2.80 3.91
N LYS A 45 -16.17 -2.29 3.67
CA LYS A 45 -15.18 -2.07 4.73
C LYS A 45 -15.59 -0.94 5.67
N LEU A 46 -16.17 0.14 5.14
CA LEU A 46 -16.68 1.28 5.90
C LEU A 46 -17.89 0.88 6.75
N GLU A 47 -18.88 0.21 6.16
CA GLU A 47 -20.06 -0.31 6.86
C GLU A 47 -19.68 -1.23 8.01
N ARG A 48 -18.80 -2.22 7.77
CA ARG A 48 -18.30 -3.15 8.81
C ARG A 48 -17.60 -2.42 9.97
N LEU A 49 -17.06 -1.23 9.72
CA LEU A 49 -16.37 -0.43 10.73
C LEU A 49 -17.26 0.64 11.39
N GLY A 50 -18.54 0.75 11.02
CA GLY A 50 -19.43 1.81 11.52
C GLY A 50 -19.05 3.20 11.01
N LEU A 51 -18.35 3.28 9.88
CA LEU A 51 -17.93 4.52 9.20
C LEU A 51 -18.68 4.74 7.88
N GLY A 52 -19.60 3.82 7.54
CA GLY A 52 -20.55 4.05 6.45
C GLY A 52 -21.50 5.16 6.85
N VAL A 53 -21.67 6.16 5.99
CA VAL A 53 -22.68 7.20 6.23
C VAL A 53 -24.03 6.56 5.90
N ASP A 54 -24.91 6.46 6.88
CA ASP A 54 -26.33 6.23 6.63
C ASP A 54 -26.82 7.40 5.77
N VAL A 55 -27.24 7.11 4.54
CA VAL A 55 -28.02 8.02 3.68
C VAL A 55 -29.47 7.58 3.76
#